data_AF-A0A7V8QQ79-F1
#
_entry.id   AF-A0A7V8QQ79-F1
#
_cell.length_a   1.000
_cell.length_b   1.000
_cell.length_c   1.000
_cell.angle_alpha   90.00
_cell.angle_beta   90.00
_cell.angle_gamma   90.00
#
_symmetry.space_group_name_H-M   'P 1'
#
loop_
_entity.id
_entity.type
_entity.pdbx_description
1 polymer ?
#
loop_
_entity_poly.entity_id
_entity_poly.type
_entity_poly.pdbx_seq_one_letter_code
_entity_poly.pdbx_strand_id
1 'polypeptide(L)'
;MYKSEDYRKAKIPMLPITSGVKTTKLNIFVYSVVLFPIAMLPFVLNYSGFTYLAFSAPLSGYYVYISYKLLKAKNSTKEKKLATKLFAYSILYLFVIFAFILIDKVI
;
A
#
# COMPACT_ATOMS: atom_id res chain seq x y z
N MET A 1 7.56 -11.51 8.53
CA MET A 1 7.02 -11.18 7.18
C MET A 1 7.10 -12.44 6.34
N TYR A 2 6.21 -12.69 5.39
CA TYR A 2 5.90 -14.05 4.87
C TYR A 2 7.11 -14.91 4.42
N LYS A 3 8.22 -14.28 3.97
CA LYS A 3 9.50 -14.94 3.64
C LYS A 3 10.71 -14.47 4.47
N SER A 4 10.51 -13.73 5.55
CA SER A 4 11.64 -13.17 6.31
C SER A 4 12.58 -14.25 6.87
N GLU A 5 12.09 -15.47 7.08
CA GLU A 5 12.93 -16.59 7.49
C GLU A 5 13.73 -17.20 6.33
N ASP A 6 13.15 -17.29 5.14
CA ASP A 6 13.86 -17.71 3.93
C ASP A 6 14.90 -16.68 3.49
N TYR A 7 14.58 -15.38 3.57
CA TYR A 7 15.55 -14.30 3.29
C TYR A 7 16.63 -14.18 4.36
N ARG A 8 16.31 -14.48 5.63
CA ARG A 8 17.31 -14.58 6.71
C ARG A 8 18.24 -15.77 6.47
N LYS A 9 17.72 -16.93 6.03
CA LYS A 9 18.53 -18.07 5.57
C LYS A 9 19.38 -17.74 4.34
N ALA A 10 18.86 -16.93 3.43
CA ALA A 10 19.56 -16.49 2.22
C ALA A 10 20.50 -15.27 2.43
N LYS A 11 20.70 -14.80 3.68
CA LYS A 11 21.52 -13.61 4.02
C LYS A 11 21.14 -12.33 3.24
N ILE A 12 19.89 -12.19 2.79
CA ILE A 12 19.47 -10.98 2.06
C ILE A 12 19.02 -9.92 3.07
N PRO A 13 19.72 -8.79 3.18
CA PRO A 13 19.35 -7.73 4.12
C PRO A 13 18.09 -7.04 3.61
N MET A 14 16.96 -7.37 4.22
CA MET A 14 15.71 -6.63 4.05
C MET A 14 15.56 -5.64 5.21
N LEU A 15 14.92 -4.49 4.97
CA LEU A 15 14.58 -3.48 5.99
C LEU A 15 14.07 -4.00 7.36
N PRO A 16 13.30 -5.11 7.45
CA PRO A 16 12.87 -5.70 8.72
C PRO A 16 14.02 -6.32 9.54
N ILE A 17 15.12 -6.70 8.88
CA ILE A 17 16.27 -7.42 9.43
C ILE A 17 17.32 -6.43 9.97
N THR A 18 17.42 -5.23 9.38
CA THR A 18 18.43 -4.21 9.77
C THR A 18 17.88 -3.13 10.70
N SER A 19 16.59 -2.74 10.58
CA SER A 19 16.02 -1.57 11.28
C SER A 19 14.87 -1.90 12.25
N GLY A 20 14.51 -3.19 12.36
CA GLY A 20 13.43 -3.66 13.23
C GLY A 20 12.03 -3.57 12.61
N VAL A 21 11.14 -4.49 13.02
CA VAL A 21 9.76 -4.61 12.52
C VAL A 21 8.95 -3.34 12.77
N LYS A 22 9.20 -2.63 13.88
CA LYS A 22 8.50 -1.37 14.23
C LYS A 22 8.75 -0.27 13.20
N THR A 23 10.02 -0.06 12.81
CA THR A 23 10.41 0.97 11.83
C THR A 23 9.85 0.66 10.45
N THR A 24 9.84 -0.61 10.05
CA THR A 24 9.24 -1.03 8.77
C THR A 24 7.74 -0.72 8.74
N LYS A 25 7.02 -0.96 9.85
CA LYS A 25 5.59 -0.62 9.95
C LYS A 25 5.34 0.88 9.87
N LEU A 26 6.18 1.68 10.51
CA LEU A 26 6.09 3.14 10.45
C LEU A 26 6.27 3.64 9.02
N ASN A 27 7.29 3.15 8.31
CA ASN A 27 7.53 3.52 6.92
C ASN A 27 6.33 3.16 6.03
N ILE A 28 5.78 1.94 6.14
CA ILE A 28 4.59 1.54 5.38
C ILE A 28 3.42 2.51 5.61
N PHE A 29 3.20 2.91 6.87
CA PHE A 29 2.15 3.86 7.20
C PHE A 29 2.43 5.25 6.60
N VAL A 30 3.63 5.80 6.79
CA VAL A 30 4.02 7.11 6.24
C VAL A 30 3.87 7.11 4.72
N TYR A 31 4.38 6.10 4.02
CA TYR A 31 4.23 5.97 2.57
C TYR A 31 2.75 5.86 2.17
N SER A 32 1.91 5.13 2.89
CA SER A 32 0.48 5.04 2.57
C SER A 32 -0.23 6.40 2.68
N VAL A 33 0.14 7.20 3.68
CA VAL A 33 -0.43 8.55 3.89
C VAL A 33 0.04 9.50 2.79
N VAL A 34 1.30 9.43 2.38
CA VAL A 34 1.85 10.23 1.26
C VAL A 34 1.29 9.78 -0.09
N LEU A 35 0.99 8.49 -0.25
CA LEU A 35 0.40 7.94 -1.47
C LEU A 35 -1.03 8.47 -1.70
N PHE A 36 -1.79 8.74 -0.62
CA PHE A 36 -3.16 9.23 -0.71
C PHE A 36 -3.31 10.54 -1.53
N PRO A 37 -2.60 11.65 -1.20
CA PRO A 37 -2.65 12.87 -2.01
C PRO A 37 -2.01 12.67 -3.38
N ILE A 38 -0.99 11.80 -3.51
CA ILE A 38 -0.38 11.50 -4.81
C ILE A 38 -1.37 10.81 -5.74
N ALA A 39 -2.19 9.90 -5.24
CA ALA A 39 -3.24 9.25 -6.02
C ALA A 39 -4.38 10.21 -6.40
N MET A 40 -4.49 11.37 -5.76
CA MET A 40 -5.43 12.43 -6.12
C MET A 40 -4.85 13.43 -7.13
N LEU A 41 -3.52 13.49 -7.31
CA LEU A 41 -2.88 14.41 -8.28
C LEU A 41 -3.40 14.28 -9.71
N PRO A 42 -3.65 13.08 -10.29
CA PRO A 42 -4.16 12.96 -11.65
C PRO A 42 -5.49 13.67 -11.87
N PHE A 43 -6.35 13.68 -10.85
CA PHE A 43 -7.60 14.45 -10.86
C PHE A 43 -7.34 15.95 -10.75
N VAL A 44 -6.49 16.39 -9.82
CA VAL A 44 -6.15 17.82 -9.63
C VAL A 44 -5.55 18.43 -10.90
N LEU A 45 -4.75 17.65 -11.63
CA LEU A 45 -4.14 18.06 -12.89
C LEU A 45 -5.12 18.03 -14.08
N ASN A 46 -6.42 17.76 -13.87
CA ASN A 46 -7.45 17.61 -14.91
C ASN A 46 -7.12 16.55 -15.98
N TYR A 47 -6.23 15.61 -15.67
CA TYR A 47 -5.94 14.46 -16.55
C TYR A 47 -6.94 13.32 -16.39
N SER A 48 -7.72 13.32 -15.31
CA SER A 48 -8.68 12.25 -15.03
C SER A 48 -10.01 12.78 -14.49
N GLY A 49 -11.12 12.20 -14.95
CA GLY A 49 -12.48 12.63 -14.62
C GLY A 49 -12.94 12.32 -13.19
N PHE A 50 -14.17 12.74 -12.87
CA PHE A 50 -14.82 12.49 -11.57
C PHE A 50 -14.97 10.98 -11.24
N THR A 51 -15.05 10.14 -12.28
CA THR A 51 -15.05 8.68 -12.17
C THR A 51 -13.77 8.18 -11.49
N TYR A 52 -12.59 8.65 -11.90
CA TYR A 52 -11.33 8.28 -11.27
C TYR A 52 -11.29 8.66 -9.78
N LEU A 53 -11.74 9.87 -9.43
CA LEU A 53 -11.75 10.34 -8.05
C LEU A 53 -12.68 9.50 -7.15
N ALA A 54 -13.87 9.15 -7.65
CA ALA A 54 -14.84 8.34 -6.90
C ALA A 54 -14.31 6.94 -6.54
N PHE A 55 -13.44 6.37 -7.38
CA PHE A 55 -12.81 5.07 -7.12
C PHE A 55 -11.48 5.18 -6.37
N SER A 56 -10.62 6.16 -6.70
CA SER A 56 -9.29 6.26 -6.09
C SER A 56 -9.35 6.71 -4.62
N ALA A 57 -10.31 7.55 -4.24
CA ALA A 57 -10.46 8.04 -2.88
C ALA A 57 -10.76 6.90 -1.86
N PRO A 58 -11.80 6.06 -2.03
CA PRO A 58 -12.07 4.97 -1.11
C PRO A 58 -10.97 3.90 -1.12
N LEU A 59 -10.35 3.63 -2.28
CA LEU A 59 -9.24 2.67 -2.40
C LEU A 59 -8.02 3.13 -1.59
N SER A 60 -7.66 4.40 -1.75
CA SER A 60 -6.51 5.00 -1.05
C SER A 60 -6.80 5.12 0.45
N GLY A 61 -8.04 5.49 0.84
CA GLY A 61 -8.46 5.54 2.23
C GLY A 61 -8.41 4.17 2.92
N TYR A 62 -8.86 3.12 2.23
CA TYR A 62 -8.77 1.75 2.75
C TYR A 62 -7.33 1.27 2.87
N TYR A 63 -6.44 1.68 1.95
CA TYR A 63 -5.01 1.36 2.02
C TYR A 63 -4.34 1.96 3.26
N VAL A 64 -4.63 3.23 3.57
CA VAL A 64 -4.18 3.89 4.80
C VAL A 64 -4.73 3.19 6.04
N TYR A 65 -6.01 2.79 6.01
CA TYR A 65 -6.65 2.08 7.13
C TYR A 65 -5.98 0.72 7.43
N ILE A 66 -5.68 -0.08 6.40
CA ILE A 66 -4.96 -1.35 6.58
C ILE A 66 -3.55 -1.09 7.13
N SER A 67 -2.85 -0.07 6.61
CA SER A 67 -1.50 0.30 7.06
C SER A 67 -1.48 0.73 8.52
N TYR A 68 -2.47 1.51 8.96
CA TYR A 68 -2.65 1.86 10.37
C TYR A 68 -2.94 0.64 11.25
N LYS A 69 -3.79 -0.27 10.78
CA LYS A 69 -4.09 -1.52 11.49
C LYS A 69 -2.86 -2.42 11.60
N LEU A 70 -2.00 -2.43 10.59
CA LEU A 70 -0.71 -3.12 10.64
C LEU A 70 0.23 -2.47 11.67
N LEU A 71 0.30 -1.13 11.71
CA LEU A 71 1.11 -0.40 12.70
C LEU A 71 0.72 -0.74 14.14
N LYS A 72 -0.59 -0.78 14.42
CA LYS A 72 -1.14 -1.10 15.75
C LYS A 72 -1.08 -2.60 16.11
N ALA A 73 -0.84 -3.49 15.15
CA ALA A 73 -0.71 -4.91 15.42
C ALA A 73 0.55 -5.19 16.25
N LYS A 74 0.38 -5.85 17.40
CA LYS A 74 1.47 -6.32 18.28
C LYS A 74 1.75 -7.83 18.17
N ASN A 75 0.83 -8.59 17.58
CA ASN A 75 0.96 -10.05 17.45
C ASN A 75 1.62 -10.42 16.12
N SER A 76 2.75 -11.14 16.19
CA SER A 76 3.55 -11.56 15.01
C SER A 76 2.72 -12.30 13.94
N THR A 77 1.75 -13.14 14.35
CA THR A 77 0.85 -13.85 13.42
C THR A 77 -0.13 -12.90 12.72
N LYS A 78 -0.66 -11.90 13.44
CA LYS A 78 -1.57 -10.89 12.87
C LYS A 78 -0.80 -9.95 11.94
N GLU A 79 0.42 -9.56 12.31
CA GLU A 79 1.31 -8.75 11.46
C GLU A 79 1.59 -9.45 10.13
N LYS A 80 1.94 -10.75 10.14
CA LYS A 80 2.15 -11.52 8.90
C LYS A 80 0.88 -11.51 8.02
N LYS A 81 -0.30 -11.80 8.59
CA LYS A 81 -1.58 -11.80 7.84
C LYS A 81 -1.92 -10.42 7.26
N LEU A 82 -1.79 -9.35 8.05
CA LEU A 82 -2.07 -7.99 7.61
C LEU A 82 -1.09 -7.52 6.54
N ALA A 83 0.20 -7.82 6.67
CA ALA A 83 1.20 -7.48 5.66
C ALA A 83 0.92 -8.16 4.31
N THR A 84 0.59 -9.46 4.31
CA THR A 84 0.22 -10.18 3.09
C THR A 84 -1.04 -9.61 2.46
N LYS A 85 -2.05 -9.28 3.29
CA LYS A 85 -3.29 -8.65 2.80
C LYS A 85 -3.02 -7.27 2.18
N LEU A 86 -2.19 -6.47 2.82
CA LEU A 86 -1.78 -5.14 2.33
C LEU A 86 -1.04 -5.26 1.00
N PHE A 87 -0.15 -6.24 0.85
CA PHE A 87 0.58 -6.49 -0.38
C PHE A 87 -0.34 -6.90 -1.55
N ALA A 88 -1.24 -7.87 -1.31
CA ALA A 88 -2.22 -8.27 -2.32
C ALA A 88 -3.14 -7.10 -2.70
N TYR A 89 -3.56 -6.31 -1.70
CA TYR A 89 -4.36 -5.11 -1.94
C TYR A 89 -3.60 -4.05 -2.73
N SER A 90 -2.30 -3.82 -2.48
CA SER A 90 -1.53 -2.85 -3.27
C SER A 90 -1.41 -3.24 -4.74
N ILE A 91 -1.30 -4.54 -5.04
CA ILE A 91 -1.28 -5.01 -6.43
C ILE A 91 -2.63 -4.72 -7.08
N LEU A 92 -3.72 -5.11 -6.43
CA LEU A 92 -5.06 -4.85 -6.94
C LEU A 92 -5.33 -3.35 -7.10
N TYR A 93 -4.93 -2.54 -6.12
CA TYR A 93 -5.02 -1.08 -6.14
C TYR A 93 -4.30 -0.49 -7.36
N LEU A 94 -3.07 -0.94 -7.62
CA LEU A 94 -2.29 -0.50 -8.78
C LEU A 94 -2.99 -0.86 -10.10
N PHE A 95 -3.50 -2.09 -10.21
CA PHE A 95 -4.26 -2.54 -11.38
C PHE A 95 -5.51 -1.69 -11.60
N VAL A 96 -6.29 -1.42 -10.55
CA VAL A 96 -7.52 -0.62 -10.65
C VAL A 96 -7.19 0.82 -11.05
N ILE A 97 -6.17 1.44 -10.47
CA ILE A 97 -5.75 2.79 -10.85
C ILE A 97 -5.34 2.86 -12.32
N PHE A 98 -4.53 1.90 -12.80
CA PHE A 98 -4.14 1.88 -14.21
C PHE A 98 -5.32 1.62 -15.15
N ALA A 99 -6.22 0.70 -14.79
CA ALA A 99 -7.41 0.43 -15.59
C ALA A 99 -8.29 1.68 -15.73
N PHE A 100 -8.51 2.42 -14.64
CA PHE A 100 -9.29 3.65 -14.68
C PHE A 100 -8.61 4.76 -15.49
N ILE A 101 -7.29 4.95 -15.36
CA ILE A 101 -6.54 5.91 -16.18
C ILE A 101 -6.68 5.56 -17.67
N LEU A 102 -6.66 4.28 -18.02
CA LEU A 102 -6.77 3.83 -19.41
C LEU A 102 -8.18 4.07 -19.97
N ILE A 103 -9.22 3.75 -19.19
CA ILE A 103 -10.61 4.05 -19.56
C ILE A 103 -10.82 5.55 -19.76
N ASP A 104 -10.34 6.37 -18.84
CA ASP A 104 -10.49 7.82 -18.90
C ASP A 104 -9.76 8.45 -20.10
N LYS A 105 -8.65 7.87 -20.53
CA LYS A 105 -7.92 8.30 -21.74
C LYS A 105 -8.55 7.81 -23.06
N VAL A 106 -9.32 6.72 -23.02
CA VAL A 106 -9.97 6.13 -24.20
C VAL A 106 -11.30 6.81 -24.51
N ILE A 107 -11.99 7.31 -23.50
CA ILE A 107 -13.21 8.12 -23.61
C ILE A 107 -12.85 9.55 -24.01
#